data_AF-A0A960ME97-F1
#
_entry.id   AF-A0A960ME97-F1
#
_cell.length_a   1.000
_cell.length_b   1.000
_cell.length_c   1.000
_cell.angle_alpha   90.00
_cell.angle_beta   90.00
_cell.angle_gamma   90.00
#
_symmetry.space_group_name_H-M   'P 1'
#
loop_
_entity.id
_entity.type
_entity.pdbx_description
1 polymer ?
#
loop_
_entity_poly.entity_id
_entity_poly.type
_entity_poly.pdbx_seq_one_letter_code
_entity_poly.pdbx_strand_id
1 'polypeptide(L)'
;MIVRKNPSNRWMDDNNRDWSIFVNGGLSSLTGRVSNWDLADRDVAVINAQTLTVSYQSRLMTTVMALGVNPANGKVTAIGTEATNEVRFEPNLNGIFIRVRSASFQAGGTPDIDDLNPHLDYSTSTVSASLRQQSIGDPRGIAWRQNGQQAFVTGMGSNNVVVIDGAGNRVGHFDVGQGPTGIVLDDTHGRGYVLNKFDGSISTIDLTSRQQTSVTAFYDPTPTVIKEGRPFLYNTHLTSGLGQASCASCHVDARTDRLSWDLGDPRGTMATVLNANNSTGNTQGTTTVHPMKGPMLTQTLQDIMGHDRLHWRGDRPGLSTFNPAFTGLLGAERQLTGDEMAKFGAFLGTIHLPPNPYRRIDNSRPATITLPDGSTATTTSFNALRGQNSRGNNCLQCHLNGDTRNDASNIELGQAFIAPAFAPFYDRLGFWPTSQSASTSGFGFFHDGADSIGGAARTTTAERQTDMLAEIMTLEGPGGPLTGGERRQDTHAGVGQQVTVAGAVSTAQRSRIDQLVSIANGSAFAELIVKGRVDGQARGYLLVSGTAFQA
;
A
#
# COMPACT_ATOMS: atom_id res chain seq x y z
N MET A 1 -0.64 -12.17 -18.26
CA MET A 1 -2.05 -12.50 -17.96
C MET A 1 -2.17 -12.77 -16.47
N ILE A 2 -3.30 -12.40 -15.85
CA ILE A 2 -3.57 -12.60 -14.43
C ILE A 2 -4.59 -13.74 -14.30
N VAL A 3 -4.39 -14.63 -13.32
CA VAL A 3 -5.30 -15.72 -13.01
C VAL A 3 -5.64 -15.71 -11.53
N ARG A 4 -6.87 -16.10 -11.22
CA ARG A 4 -7.44 -16.06 -9.87
C ARG A 4 -7.96 -17.43 -9.47
N LYS A 5 -7.66 -17.84 -8.24
CA LYS A 5 -8.14 -19.12 -7.71
C LYS A 5 -9.62 -19.03 -7.32
N ASN A 6 -10.48 -19.82 -7.97
CA ASN A 6 -11.92 -19.87 -7.68
C ASN A 6 -12.26 -20.76 -6.46
N PRO A 7 -13.53 -20.82 -6.02
CA PRO A 7 -13.96 -21.66 -4.90
C PRO A 7 -13.76 -23.17 -5.10
N SER A 8 -13.67 -23.63 -6.36
CA SER A 8 -13.32 -25.02 -6.70
C SER A 8 -11.81 -25.27 -6.73
N ASN A 9 -11.00 -24.34 -6.20
CA ASN A 9 -9.53 -24.38 -6.18
C ASN A 9 -8.85 -24.42 -7.56
N ARG A 10 -9.51 -23.92 -8.60
CA ARG A 10 -8.95 -23.79 -9.95
C ARG A 10 -8.47 -22.38 -10.22
N TRP A 11 -7.33 -22.23 -10.87
CA TRP A 11 -6.76 -20.95 -11.29
C TRP A 11 -7.36 -20.53 -12.63
N MET A 12 -8.26 -19.57 -12.62
CA MET A 12 -9.03 -19.16 -13.79
C MET A 12 -8.62 -17.78 -14.29
N ASP A 13 -8.65 -17.54 -15.60
CA ASP A 13 -8.61 -16.18 -16.14
C ASP A 13 -10.03 -15.59 -16.27
N ASP A 14 -10.11 -14.33 -16.70
CA ASP A 14 -11.35 -13.59 -16.99
C ASP A 14 -12.18 -14.18 -18.15
N ASN A 15 -11.63 -15.12 -18.92
CA ASN A 15 -12.34 -15.87 -19.97
C ASN A 15 -12.77 -17.27 -19.51
N ASN A 16 -12.76 -17.55 -18.21
CA ASN A 16 -13.08 -18.85 -17.62
C ASN A 16 -12.20 -20.01 -18.14
N ARG A 17 -10.96 -19.74 -18.54
CA ARG A 17 -9.99 -20.81 -18.88
C ARG A 17 -9.27 -21.26 -17.63
N ASP A 18 -9.08 -22.57 -17.50
CA ASP A 18 -8.39 -23.19 -16.36
C ASP A 18 -6.88 -23.28 -16.63
N TRP A 19 -6.11 -22.56 -15.83
CA TRP A 19 -4.65 -22.46 -15.88
C TRP A 19 -3.98 -23.27 -14.76
N SER A 20 -4.73 -24.06 -13.98
CA SER A 20 -4.19 -24.81 -12.84
C SER A 20 -3.03 -25.71 -13.25
N ILE A 21 -3.08 -26.31 -14.44
CA ILE A 21 -1.98 -27.15 -14.96
C ILE A 21 -0.64 -26.41 -15.05
N PHE A 22 -0.64 -25.10 -15.30
CA PHE A 22 0.54 -24.24 -15.39
C PHE A 22 0.91 -23.55 -14.08
N VAL A 23 -0.04 -23.38 -13.15
CA VAL A 23 0.21 -22.75 -11.85
C VAL A 23 0.71 -23.78 -10.84
N ASN A 24 0.03 -24.92 -10.72
CA ASN A 24 0.29 -25.90 -9.67
C ASN A 24 0.23 -27.37 -10.14
N GLY A 25 -0.11 -27.63 -11.39
CA GLY A 25 -0.18 -28.97 -11.96
C GLY A 25 1.11 -29.42 -12.68
N GLY A 26 0.96 -30.40 -13.57
CA GLY A 26 2.09 -31.07 -14.23
C GLY A 26 2.94 -30.21 -15.18
N LEU A 27 2.47 -29.00 -15.54
CA LEU A 27 3.20 -28.04 -16.37
C LEU A 27 3.70 -26.83 -15.57
N SER A 28 3.69 -26.88 -14.23
CA SER A 28 4.10 -25.76 -13.38
C SER A 28 5.55 -25.32 -13.61
N SER A 29 6.42 -26.25 -14.01
CA SER A 29 7.83 -25.97 -14.32
C SER A 29 8.00 -24.98 -15.48
N LEU A 30 7.03 -24.89 -16.41
CA LEU A 30 7.04 -23.92 -17.49
C LEU A 30 6.85 -22.48 -17.00
N THR A 31 6.36 -22.30 -15.77
CA THR A 31 6.17 -20.99 -15.14
C THR A 31 7.13 -20.76 -13.96
N GLY A 32 8.17 -21.60 -13.84
CA GLY A 32 9.16 -21.54 -12.76
C GLY A 32 8.65 -22.02 -11.39
N ARG A 33 7.40 -22.50 -11.32
CA ARG A 33 6.75 -22.93 -10.07
C ARG A 33 6.94 -24.43 -9.81
N VAL A 34 7.10 -24.80 -8.55
CA VAL A 34 7.04 -26.22 -8.14
C VAL A 34 5.63 -26.79 -8.32
N SER A 35 5.53 -28.10 -8.51
CA SER A 35 4.24 -28.79 -8.48
C SER A 35 3.58 -28.56 -7.12
N ASN A 36 2.26 -28.33 -7.13
CA ASN A 36 1.44 -27.96 -5.98
C ASN A 36 1.78 -26.59 -5.36
N TRP A 37 2.43 -25.69 -6.10
CA TRP A 37 2.56 -24.29 -5.67
C TRP A 37 1.17 -23.68 -5.41
N ASP A 38 1.06 -22.85 -4.38
CA ASP A 38 -0.18 -22.15 -4.07
C ASP A 38 0.11 -20.74 -3.55
N LEU A 39 -0.87 -19.85 -3.71
CA LEU A 39 -0.81 -18.52 -3.10
C LEU A 39 -1.34 -18.63 -1.67
N ALA A 40 -0.60 -18.10 -0.69
CA ALA A 40 -1.11 -18.03 0.66
C ALA A 40 -2.30 -17.07 0.72
N ASP A 41 -3.43 -17.60 1.18
CA ASP A 41 -4.68 -16.88 1.40
C ASP A 41 -4.91 -16.84 2.92
N ARG A 42 -4.33 -15.82 3.56
CA ARG A 42 -4.26 -15.67 5.01
C ARG A 42 -4.78 -14.29 5.41
N ASP A 43 -6.09 -14.10 5.28
CA ASP A 43 -6.72 -12.79 5.44
C ASP A 43 -6.78 -12.34 6.90
N VAL A 44 -7.22 -13.22 7.80
CA VAL A 44 -7.33 -12.92 9.24
C VAL A 44 -6.67 -14.01 10.07
N ALA A 45 -5.68 -13.65 10.87
CA ALA A 45 -5.07 -14.54 11.85
C ALA A 45 -6.00 -14.73 13.06
N VAL A 46 -6.25 -15.98 13.44
CA VAL A 46 -7.00 -16.37 14.63
C VAL A 46 -6.02 -16.99 15.62
N ILE A 47 -5.78 -16.28 16.72
CA ILE A 47 -4.79 -16.66 17.73
C ILE A 47 -5.52 -17.15 18.98
N ASN A 48 -5.23 -18.38 19.39
CA ASN A 48 -5.70 -18.88 20.67
C ASN A 48 -4.88 -18.22 21.80
N ALA A 49 -5.52 -17.46 22.68
CA ALA A 49 -4.82 -16.70 23.71
C ALA A 49 -4.21 -17.57 24.82
N GLN A 50 -4.66 -18.82 24.98
CA GLN A 50 -4.16 -19.75 26.00
C GLN A 50 -2.95 -20.56 25.49
N THR A 51 -3.00 -21.04 24.25
CA THR A 51 -1.98 -21.92 23.66
C THR A 51 -1.02 -21.19 22.72
N LEU A 52 -1.34 -19.94 22.35
CA LEU A 52 -0.64 -19.14 21.35
C LEU A 52 -0.62 -19.77 19.94
N THR A 53 -1.46 -20.77 19.69
CA THR A 53 -1.57 -21.39 18.36
C THR A 53 -2.26 -20.43 17.40
N VAL A 54 -1.72 -20.35 16.18
CA VAL A 54 -2.23 -19.48 15.11
C VAL A 54 -2.91 -20.32 14.03
N SER A 55 -4.12 -19.91 13.66
CA SER A 55 -4.84 -20.38 12.46
C SER A 55 -5.25 -19.17 11.62
N TYR A 56 -5.83 -19.40 10.44
CA TYR A 56 -6.21 -18.32 9.53
C TYR A 56 -7.62 -18.52 8.97
N GLN A 57 -8.36 -17.43 8.86
CA GLN A 57 -9.51 -17.33 7.97
C GLN A 57 -9.03 -16.86 6.60
N SER A 58 -9.58 -17.46 5.55
CA SER A 58 -9.23 -17.24 4.15
C SER A 58 -10.47 -16.86 3.34
N ARG A 59 -10.27 -16.43 2.10
CA ARG A 59 -11.33 -16.19 1.10
C ARG A 59 -12.30 -15.07 1.48
N LEU A 60 -11.84 -14.06 2.21
CA LEU A 60 -12.66 -12.93 2.63
C LEU A 60 -12.68 -11.86 1.54
N MET A 61 -11.51 -11.29 1.23
CA MET A 61 -11.35 -10.21 0.27
C MET A 61 -9.86 -9.93 0.00
N THR A 62 -9.59 -9.13 -1.02
CA THR A 62 -8.23 -8.73 -1.43
C THR A 62 -7.51 -7.87 -0.39
N THR A 63 -8.21 -6.93 0.25
CA THR A 63 -7.63 -6.06 1.27
C THR A 63 -8.58 -5.93 2.45
N VAL A 64 -8.26 -6.59 3.56
CA VAL A 64 -8.98 -6.45 4.83
C VAL A 64 -8.50 -5.17 5.52
N MET A 65 -9.44 -4.26 5.82
CA MET A 65 -9.12 -2.93 6.35
C MET A 65 -9.53 -2.75 7.82
N ALA A 66 -10.60 -3.42 8.28
CA ALA A 66 -10.97 -3.47 9.69
C ALA A 66 -11.78 -4.72 10.03
N LEU A 67 -11.90 -5.01 11.33
CA LEU A 67 -12.62 -6.16 11.88
C LEU A 67 -13.48 -5.71 13.06
N GLY A 68 -14.65 -6.30 13.22
CA GLY A 68 -15.53 -6.14 14.38
C GLY A 68 -16.13 -7.48 14.78
N VAL A 69 -16.50 -7.64 16.05
CA VAL A 69 -17.14 -8.88 16.54
C VAL A 69 -18.56 -8.56 16.95
N ASN A 70 -19.52 -9.32 16.44
CA ASN A 70 -20.91 -9.21 16.84
C ASN A 70 -21.07 -9.80 18.26
N PRO A 71 -21.46 -9.00 19.26
CA PRO A 71 -21.50 -9.44 20.65
C PRO A 71 -22.61 -10.46 20.95
N ALA A 72 -23.66 -10.52 20.12
CA ALA A 72 -24.78 -11.44 20.35
C ALA A 72 -24.49 -12.88 19.92
N ASN A 73 -23.57 -13.09 18.97
CA ASN A 73 -23.32 -14.41 18.39
C ASN A 73 -21.82 -14.75 18.21
N GLY A 74 -20.91 -13.83 18.50
CA GLY A 74 -19.47 -14.02 18.38
C GLY A 74 -18.93 -14.06 16.94
N LYS A 75 -19.75 -13.86 15.91
CA LYS A 75 -19.27 -13.78 14.52
C LYS A 75 -18.32 -12.58 14.37
N VAL A 76 -17.22 -12.80 13.66
CA VAL A 76 -16.30 -11.76 13.22
C VAL A 76 -16.80 -11.21 11.88
N THR A 77 -16.84 -9.90 11.72
CA THR A 77 -17.11 -9.22 10.45
C THR A 77 -15.87 -8.46 10.02
N ALA A 78 -15.26 -8.89 8.92
CA ALA A 78 -14.22 -8.17 8.21
C ALA A 78 -14.84 -7.18 7.22
N ILE A 79 -14.25 -6.00 7.08
CA ILE A 79 -14.60 -5.03 6.05
C ILE A 79 -13.36 -4.65 5.25
N GLY A 80 -13.55 -4.30 3.99
CA GLY A 80 -12.45 -3.92 3.12
C GLY A 80 -12.84 -3.89 1.65
N THR A 81 -11.83 -4.07 0.79
CA THR A 81 -12.00 -4.00 -0.66
C THR A 81 -11.64 -5.31 -1.34
N GLU A 82 -12.35 -5.58 -2.43
CA GLU A 82 -12.17 -6.73 -3.27
C GLU A 82 -11.87 -6.27 -4.69
N ALA A 83 -10.66 -6.56 -5.18
CA ALA A 83 -10.22 -6.17 -6.50
C ALA A 83 -10.65 -7.18 -7.58
N THR A 84 -10.84 -6.70 -8.80
CA THR A 84 -11.13 -7.54 -9.97
C THR A 84 -9.99 -7.45 -10.98
N ASN A 85 -8.75 -7.56 -10.50
CA ASN A 85 -7.55 -7.36 -11.31
C ASN A 85 -7.33 -8.45 -12.38
N GLU A 86 -8.05 -9.58 -12.30
CA GLU A 86 -8.12 -10.56 -13.37
C GLU A 86 -8.80 -10.04 -14.64
N VAL A 87 -9.69 -9.05 -14.52
CA VAL A 87 -10.38 -8.44 -15.66
C VAL A 87 -9.39 -7.56 -16.42
N ARG A 88 -9.14 -7.94 -17.67
CA ARG A 88 -8.14 -7.25 -18.48
C ARG A 88 -8.65 -5.96 -19.08
N PHE A 89 -7.71 -5.04 -19.16
CA PHE A 89 -7.70 -3.77 -19.87
C PHE A 89 -8.48 -2.66 -19.19
N GLU A 90 -7.84 -1.49 -19.16
CA GLU A 90 -8.38 -0.26 -18.58
C GLU A 90 -9.81 0.06 -19.08
N PRO A 91 -10.15 -0.09 -20.38
CA PRO A 91 -11.50 0.18 -20.86
C PRO A 91 -12.59 -0.72 -20.29
N ASN A 92 -12.25 -1.94 -19.85
CA ASN A 92 -13.20 -2.86 -19.22
C ASN A 92 -13.31 -2.63 -17.71
N LEU A 93 -12.24 -2.13 -17.10
CA LEU A 93 -12.19 -1.81 -15.68
C LEU A 93 -12.88 -0.48 -15.35
N ASN A 94 -12.70 0.57 -16.16
CA ASN A 94 -13.33 1.89 -16.10
C ASN A 94 -14.37 2.10 -14.97
N GLY A 95 -13.92 2.49 -13.77
CA GLY A 95 -14.74 2.79 -12.59
C GLY A 95 -15.22 1.57 -11.77
N ILE A 96 -15.04 0.36 -12.28
CA ILE A 96 -15.56 -0.94 -11.82
C ILE A 96 -14.39 -1.94 -11.58
N PHE A 97 -13.37 -1.52 -10.85
CA PHE A 97 -12.19 -2.36 -10.59
C PHE A 97 -12.06 -2.84 -9.14
N ILE A 98 -12.90 -2.31 -8.24
CA ILE A 98 -13.02 -2.78 -6.86
C ILE A 98 -14.48 -2.82 -6.41
N ARG A 99 -14.75 -3.70 -5.44
CA ARG A 99 -15.97 -3.70 -4.63
C ARG A 99 -15.61 -3.45 -3.16
N VAL A 100 -16.53 -2.82 -2.43
CA VAL A 100 -16.37 -2.61 -0.98
C VAL A 100 -17.27 -3.61 -0.29
N ARG A 101 -16.70 -4.50 0.54
CA ARG A 101 -17.40 -5.68 1.05
C ARG A 101 -17.33 -5.81 2.55
N SER A 102 -18.30 -6.53 3.10
CA SER A 102 -18.20 -7.16 4.42
C SER A 102 -18.13 -8.68 4.26
N ALA A 103 -17.35 -9.34 5.12
CA ALA A 103 -17.29 -10.79 5.22
C ALA A 103 -17.49 -11.21 6.68
N SER A 104 -18.58 -11.91 6.98
CA SER A 104 -18.94 -12.35 8.32
C SER A 104 -18.69 -13.85 8.49
N PHE A 105 -17.99 -14.27 9.54
CA PHE A 105 -17.62 -15.66 9.76
C PHE A 105 -17.51 -16.03 11.25
N GLN A 106 -17.66 -17.32 11.54
CA GLN A 106 -17.12 -17.93 12.76
C GLN A 106 -15.72 -18.46 12.45
N ALA A 107 -14.82 -18.48 13.43
CA ALA A 107 -13.45 -18.97 13.21
C ALA A 107 -13.44 -20.40 12.61
N GLY A 108 -12.85 -20.55 11.42
CA GLY A 108 -12.80 -21.82 10.68
C GLY A 108 -14.07 -22.15 9.87
N GLY A 109 -15.07 -21.28 9.92
CA GLY A 109 -16.31 -21.41 9.15
C GLY A 109 -16.19 -20.86 7.73
N THR A 110 -17.23 -21.10 6.92
CA THR A 110 -17.38 -20.44 5.62
C THR A 110 -17.87 -19.00 5.84
N PRO A 111 -17.24 -17.99 5.20
CA PRO A 111 -17.67 -16.61 5.33
C PRO A 111 -18.93 -16.32 4.50
N ASP A 112 -19.82 -15.52 5.08
CA ASP A 112 -20.94 -14.85 4.39
C ASP A 112 -20.40 -13.50 3.86
N ILE A 113 -20.45 -13.26 2.54
CA ILE A 113 -19.86 -12.07 1.91
C ILE A 113 -20.96 -11.22 1.27
N ASP A 114 -21.00 -9.94 1.65
CA ASP A 114 -21.96 -8.95 1.16
C ASP A 114 -21.26 -7.73 0.56
N ASP A 115 -21.93 -7.11 -0.42
CA ASP A 115 -21.52 -5.82 -0.99
C ASP A 115 -22.07 -4.68 -0.13
N LEU A 116 -21.21 -3.74 0.26
CA LEU A 116 -21.61 -2.56 1.04
C LEU A 116 -22.16 -1.43 0.17
N ASN A 117 -22.12 -1.59 -1.16
CA ASN A 117 -22.73 -0.70 -2.14
C ASN A 117 -23.77 -1.42 -3.02
N PRO A 118 -24.81 -2.07 -2.45
CA PRO A 118 -25.76 -2.90 -3.20
C PRO A 118 -26.64 -2.11 -4.17
N HIS A 119 -26.63 -0.77 -4.10
CA HIS A 119 -27.31 0.11 -5.06
C HIS A 119 -26.55 0.26 -6.38
N LEU A 120 -25.30 -0.23 -6.46
CA LEU A 120 -24.50 -0.23 -7.68
C LEU A 120 -24.64 -1.59 -8.38
N ASP A 121 -25.03 -1.59 -9.65
CA ASP A 121 -25.07 -2.81 -10.47
C ASP A 121 -23.74 -3.12 -11.16
N TYR A 122 -22.78 -2.18 -11.10
CA TYR A 122 -21.45 -2.29 -11.69
C TYR A 122 -21.46 -2.54 -13.21
N SER A 123 -22.49 -2.05 -13.91
CA SER A 123 -22.61 -2.14 -15.37
C SER A 123 -22.12 -0.87 -16.09
N THR A 124 -22.05 0.26 -15.37
CA THR A 124 -21.58 1.55 -15.89
C THR A 124 -20.48 2.13 -15.02
N SER A 125 -19.63 2.98 -15.60
CA SER A 125 -18.53 3.63 -14.88
C SER A 125 -18.97 4.83 -14.03
N THR A 126 -20.17 5.34 -14.26
CA THR A 126 -20.72 6.52 -13.59
C THR A 126 -22.19 6.34 -13.23
N VAL A 127 -22.61 7.04 -12.17
CA VAL A 127 -24.01 7.20 -11.75
C VAL A 127 -24.29 8.67 -11.42
N SER A 128 -25.56 9.02 -11.20
CA SER A 128 -25.93 10.35 -10.72
C SER A 128 -25.24 10.70 -9.40
N ALA A 129 -24.99 11.99 -9.16
CA ALA A 129 -24.35 12.47 -7.93
C ALA A 129 -25.06 12.00 -6.65
N SER A 130 -26.40 11.92 -6.65
CA SER A 130 -27.18 11.46 -5.50
C SER A 130 -27.04 9.96 -5.22
N LEU A 131 -26.81 9.13 -6.24
CA LEU A 131 -26.47 7.71 -6.06
C LEU A 131 -25.01 7.53 -5.66
N ARG A 132 -24.10 8.31 -6.26
CA ARG A 132 -22.67 8.32 -5.94
C ARG A 132 -22.42 8.64 -4.46
N GLN A 133 -23.11 9.63 -3.91
CA GLN A 133 -22.96 10.05 -2.51
C GLN A 133 -23.37 8.97 -1.50
N GLN A 134 -24.20 8.01 -1.92
CA GLN A 134 -24.58 6.88 -1.07
C GLN A 134 -23.44 5.87 -0.96
N SER A 135 -22.46 5.88 -1.86
CA SER A 135 -21.42 4.86 -1.87
C SER A 135 -20.50 5.00 -0.66
N ILE A 136 -20.06 3.87 -0.12
CA ILE A 136 -18.95 3.79 0.83
C ILE A 136 -17.67 3.44 0.07
N GLY A 137 -16.57 4.10 0.43
CA GLY A 137 -15.25 3.88 -0.12
C GLY A 137 -14.17 3.95 0.97
N ASP A 138 -13.14 3.12 0.82
CA ASP A 138 -12.00 2.99 1.77
C ASP A 138 -12.47 2.82 3.23
N PRO A 139 -13.15 1.71 3.56
CA PRO A 139 -13.74 1.52 4.88
C PRO A 139 -12.67 1.21 5.95
N ARG A 140 -12.64 1.93 7.07
CA ARG A 140 -11.51 1.85 8.04
C ARG A 140 -11.91 1.53 9.48
N GLY A 141 -13.20 1.32 9.76
CA GLY A 141 -13.66 0.98 11.09
C GLY A 141 -15.05 0.37 11.08
N ILE A 142 -15.31 -0.49 12.06
CA ILE A 142 -16.61 -1.12 12.29
C ILE A 142 -16.84 -1.25 13.79
N ALA A 143 -18.06 -0.93 14.25
CA ALA A 143 -18.48 -1.17 15.62
C ALA A 143 -19.90 -1.74 15.67
N TRP A 144 -20.09 -2.80 16.46
CA TRP A 144 -21.38 -3.43 16.69
C TRP A 144 -22.08 -2.84 17.90
N ARG A 145 -23.40 -2.69 17.81
CA ARG A 145 -24.25 -2.44 18.97
C ARG A 145 -24.21 -3.61 19.93
N GLN A 146 -24.37 -3.36 21.22
CA GLN A 146 -24.36 -4.40 22.27
C GLN A 146 -25.38 -5.53 22.05
N ASN A 147 -26.51 -5.22 21.40
CA ASN A 147 -27.54 -6.21 21.07
C ASN A 147 -27.23 -7.05 19.82
N GLY A 148 -26.14 -6.75 19.10
CA GLY A 148 -25.74 -7.44 17.88
C GLY A 148 -26.66 -7.26 16.67
N GLN A 149 -27.65 -6.36 16.75
CA GLN A 149 -28.63 -6.16 15.68
C GLN A 149 -28.15 -5.22 14.58
N GLN A 150 -27.16 -4.37 14.85
CA GLN A 150 -26.63 -3.41 13.89
C GLN A 150 -25.13 -3.19 14.12
N ALA A 151 -24.41 -2.92 13.02
CA ALA A 151 -23.05 -2.41 13.05
C ALA A 151 -22.94 -1.12 12.23
N PHE A 152 -21.99 -0.28 12.59
CA PHE A 152 -21.70 1.00 11.94
C PHE A 152 -20.30 0.94 11.34
N VAL A 153 -20.19 1.23 10.05
CA VAL A 153 -18.98 1.10 9.24
C VAL A 153 -18.55 2.48 8.75
N THR A 154 -17.34 2.91 9.07
CA THR A 154 -16.80 4.22 8.66
C THR A 154 -16.12 4.13 7.30
N GLY A 155 -16.52 5.00 6.37
CA GLY A 155 -15.91 5.12 5.04
C GLY A 155 -14.93 6.30 4.99
N MET A 156 -13.64 6.05 5.19
CA MET A 156 -12.63 7.11 5.25
C MET A 156 -12.59 7.93 3.96
N GLY A 157 -12.72 7.27 2.81
CA GLY A 157 -12.69 7.91 1.50
C GLY A 157 -14.04 8.51 1.07
N SER A 158 -15.15 8.12 1.70
CA SER A 158 -16.51 8.58 1.36
C SER A 158 -17.12 9.53 2.38
N ASN A 159 -16.40 9.84 3.47
CA ASN A 159 -16.84 10.77 4.52
C ASN A 159 -18.22 10.45 5.13
N ASN A 160 -18.56 9.16 5.18
CA ASN A 160 -19.85 8.69 5.65
C ASN A 160 -19.72 7.49 6.58
N VAL A 161 -20.83 7.14 7.20
CA VAL A 161 -21.02 5.91 7.97
C VAL A 161 -22.13 5.11 7.32
N VAL A 162 -21.86 3.84 7.00
CA VAL A 162 -22.87 2.86 6.56
C VAL A 162 -23.32 2.04 7.76
N VAL A 163 -24.61 1.73 7.83
CA VAL A 163 -25.19 0.87 8.87
C VAL A 163 -25.56 -0.47 8.25
N ILE A 164 -25.07 -1.57 8.83
CA ILE A 164 -25.45 -2.94 8.49
C ILE A 164 -26.30 -3.54 9.61
N ASP A 165 -27.20 -4.48 9.27
CA ASP A 165 -27.94 -5.26 10.26
C ASP A 165 -27.17 -6.50 10.72
N GLY A 166 -27.76 -7.26 11.66
CA GLY A 166 -27.17 -8.50 12.19
C GLY A 166 -26.99 -9.63 11.17
N ALA A 167 -27.62 -9.52 9.99
CA ALA A 167 -27.44 -10.44 8.88
C ALA A 167 -26.40 -9.95 7.87
N GLY A 168 -25.85 -8.74 8.03
CA GLY A 168 -24.85 -8.14 7.13
C GLY A 168 -25.45 -7.20 6.08
N ASN A 169 -26.78 -7.06 6.00
CA ASN A 169 -27.40 -6.22 4.98
C ASN A 169 -27.22 -4.75 5.32
N ARG A 170 -26.90 -3.94 4.32
CA ARG A 170 -26.91 -2.48 4.44
C ARG A 170 -28.33 -1.97 4.66
N VAL A 171 -28.54 -1.28 5.78
CA VAL A 171 -29.85 -0.71 6.19
C VAL A 171 -29.88 0.81 6.27
N GLY A 172 -28.75 1.49 6.04
CA GLY A 172 -28.72 2.95 6.02
C GLY A 172 -27.32 3.52 5.83
N HIS A 173 -27.25 4.84 5.68
CA HIS A 173 -26.00 5.61 5.68
C HIS A 173 -26.27 7.06 6.09
N PHE A 174 -25.23 7.77 6.51
CA PHE A 174 -25.29 9.20 6.80
C PHE A 174 -23.87 9.80 6.78
N ASP A 175 -23.77 11.09 6.49
CA ASP A 175 -22.49 11.79 6.40
C ASP A 175 -21.95 12.20 7.78
N VAL A 176 -20.62 12.28 7.87
CA VAL A 176 -19.88 12.78 9.03
C VAL A 176 -18.72 13.68 8.56
N GLY A 177 -17.83 14.10 9.47
CA GLY A 177 -16.64 14.85 9.08
C GLY A 177 -15.66 14.02 8.22
N GLN A 178 -14.65 14.68 7.66
CA GLN A 178 -13.75 14.09 6.68
C GLN A 178 -12.81 13.03 7.26
N GLY A 179 -12.61 11.95 6.51
CA GLY A 179 -11.74 10.84 6.89
C GLY A 179 -12.20 10.09 8.14
N PRO A 180 -13.47 9.65 8.23
CA PRO A 180 -13.93 8.88 9.38
C PRO A 180 -13.18 7.54 9.44
N THR A 181 -12.60 7.23 10.59
CA THR A 181 -11.79 6.01 10.79
C THR A 181 -12.25 5.24 12.02
N GLY A 182 -11.82 5.67 13.22
CA GLY A 182 -12.26 5.07 14.47
C GLY A 182 -13.73 5.35 14.76
N ILE A 183 -14.46 4.34 15.23
CA ILE A 183 -15.83 4.46 15.70
C ILE A 183 -16.02 3.68 17.00
N VAL A 184 -16.70 4.28 17.97
CA VAL A 184 -17.10 3.64 19.23
C VAL A 184 -18.55 3.97 19.55
N LEU A 185 -19.27 3.02 20.15
CA LEU A 185 -20.69 3.16 20.46
C LEU A 185 -20.91 3.18 21.97
N ASP A 186 -21.82 4.05 22.39
CA ASP A 186 -22.38 4.16 23.72
C ASP A 186 -23.88 3.88 23.64
N ASP A 187 -24.22 2.58 23.58
CA ASP A 187 -25.61 2.12 23.51
C ASP A 187 -26.44 2.60 24.70
N THR A 188 -25.84 2.79 25.88
CA THR A 188 -26.55 3.19 27.09
C THR A 188 -27.14 4.59 26.98
N HIS A 189 -26.46 5.48 26.26
CA HIS A 189 -26.93 6.84 26.00
C HIS A 189 -27.41 7.05 24.56
N GLY A 190 -27.56 5.96 23.78
CA GLY A 190 -28.05 6.00 22.40
C GLY A 190 -27.14 6.76 21.43
N ARG A 191 -25.85 6.88 21.72
CA ARG A 191 -24.90 7.73 20.98
C ARG A 191 -23.66 6.96 20.51
N GLY A 192 -22.97 7.47 19.51
CA GLY A 192 -21.67 6.99 19.08
C GLY A 192 -20.72 8.14 18.78
N TYR A 193 -19.44 7.82 18.62
CA TYR A 193 -18.39 8.80 18.36
C TYR A 193 -17.53 8.32 17.20
N VAL A 194 -17.33 9.18 16.20
CA VAL A 194 -16.54 8.90 15.00
C VAL A 194 -15.35 9.85 14.95
N LEU A 195 -14.15 9.31 14.83
CA LEU A 195 -12.92 10.09 14.62
C LEU A 195 -12.82 10.48 13.14
N ASN A 196 -12.96 11.78 12.86
CA ASN A 196 -12.74 12.37 11.54
C ASN A 196 -11.27 12.75 11.43
N LYS A 197 -10.46 11.77 11.02
CA LYS A 197 -8.99 11.88 11.00
C LYS A 197 -8.51 13.03 10.13
N PHE A 198 -9.20 13.34 9.04
CA PHE A 198 -8.78 14.39 8.13
C PHE A 198 -9.18 15.79 8.58
N ASP A 199 -10.32 15.91 9.28
CA ASP A 199 -10.80 17.18 9.83
C ASP A 199 -10.17 17.54 11.19
N GLY A 200 -9.56 16.58 11.88
CA GLY A 200 -9.13 16.79 13.26
C GLY A 200 -10.32 17.00 14.19
N SER A 201 -11.37 16.20 14.05
CA SER A 201 -12.59 16.33 14.85
C SER A 201 -13.21 14.98 15.25
N ILE A 202 -14.16 15.03 16.18
CA ILE A 202 -14.99 13.90 16.58
C ILE A 202 -16.46 14.23 16.26
N SER A 203 -17.10 13.44 15.42
CA SER A 203 -18.56 13.50 15.25
C SER A 203 -19.24 12.72 16.37
N THR A 204 -20.22 13.32 17.03
CA THR A 204 -21.20 12.59 17.85
C THR A 204 -22.37 12.20 16.96
N ILE A 205 -22.78 10.94 17.03
CA ILE A 205 -23.87 10.37 16.23
C ILE A 205 -24.98 9.85 17.13
N ASP A 206 -26.23 9.90 16.66
CA ASP A 206 -27.36 9.25 17.32
C ASP A 206 -27.63 7.89 16.66
N LEU A 207 -27.70 6.84 17.48
CA LEU A 207 -27.78 5.46 16.99
C LEU A 207 -29.18 5.06 16.49
N THR A 208 -30.21 5.84 16.84
CA THR A 208 -31.61 5.56 16.48
C THR A 208 -31.96 6.24 15.16
N SER A 209 -31.76 7.54 15.09
CA SER A 209 -32.00 8.36 13.90
C SER A 209 -30.92 8.21 12.83
N ARG A 210 -29.75 7.66 13.19
CA ARG A 210 -28.60 7.43 12.30
C ARG A 210 -28.14 8.70 11.63
N GLN A 211 -27.84 9.71 12.45
CA GLN A 211 -27.39 11.02 11.99
C GLN A 211 -26.34 11.58 12.93
N GLN A 212 -25.50 12.48 12.41
CA GLN A 212 -24.61 13.28 13.22
C GLN A 212 -25.39 14.34 14.01
N THR A 213 -25.20 14.40 15.32
CA THR A 213 -25.86 15.37 16.19
C THR A 213 -24.97 16.56 16.55
N SER A 214 -23.65 16.36 16.61
CA SER A 214 -22.68 17.42 16.91
C SER A 214 -21.28 17.05 16.44
N VAL A 215 -20.39 18.04 16.34
CA VAL A 215 -18.97 17.84 16.02
C VAL A 215 -18.12 18.61 17.04
N THR A 216 -17.04 17.99 17.49
CA THR A 216 -16.04 18.61 18.36
C THR A 216 -14.69 18.58 17.68
N ALA A 217 -14.19 19.75 17.27
CA ALA A 217 -12.85 19.88 16.72
C ALA A 217 -11.79 19.79 17.83
N PHE A 218 -10.62 19.26 17.48
CA PHE A 218 -9.41 19.32 18.29
C PHE A 218 -8.28 19.96 17.49
N TYR A 219 -7.19 20.29 18.18
CA TYR A 219 -6.03 20.89 17.51
C TYR A 219 -5.40 19.89 16.52
N ASP A 220 -5.39 20.27 15.24
CA ASP A 220 -4.77 19.50 14.17
C ASP A 220 -3.59 20.27 13.55
N PRO A 221 -2.35 19.91 13.89
CA PRO A 221 -1.15 20.56 13.37
C PRO A 221 -0.80 20.14 11.92
N THR A 222 -1.64 19.33 11.26
CA THR A 222 -1.38 18.89 9.88
C THR A 222 -1.21 20.13 8.96
N PRO A 223 -0.09 20.22 8.21
CA PRO A 223 0.15 21.33 7.28
C PRO A 223 -0.96 21.51 6.24
N THR A 224 -1.23 22.76 5.85
CA THR A 224 -2.26 23.11 4.86
C THR A 224 -2.08 22.37 3.53
N VAL A 225 -0.83 22.22 3.06
CA VAL A 225 -0.53 21.48 1.83
C VAL A 225 -1.04 20.03 1.86
N ILE A 226 -1.00 19.39 3.03
CA ILE A 226 -1.51 18.03 3.21
C ILE A 226 -3.04 18.05 3.24
N LYS A 227 -3.65 19.00 3.95
CA LYS A 227 -5.11 19.13 4.07
C LYS A 227 -5.76 19.36 2.71
N GLU A 228 -5.19 20.25 1.90
CA GLU A 228 -5.75 20.63 0.61
C GLU A 228 -5.51 19.60 -0.49
N GLY A 229 -4.40 18.87 -0.45
CA GLY A 229 -4.05 17.91 -1.50
C GLY A 229 -4.52 16.47 -1.25
N ARG A 230 -4.70 16.05 0.01
CA ARG A 230 -5.15 14.68 0.33
C ARG A 230 -6.49 14.26 -0.30
N PRO A 231 -7.50 15.14 -0.52
CA PRO A 231 -8.76 14.69 -1.10
C PRO A 231 -8.60 14.08 -2.48
N PHE A 232 -7.61 14.49 -3.27
CA PHE A 232 -7.37 13.93 -4.61
C PHE A 232 -6.80 12.51 -4.60
N LEU A 233 -6.26 12.04 -3.46
CA LEU A 233 -5.87 10.65 -3.26
C LEU A 233 -7.02 9.81 -2.68
N TYR A 234 -7.72 10.34 -1.67
CA TYR A 234 -8.62 9.55 -0.83
C TYR A 234 -10.12 9.75 -1.09
N ASN A 235 -10.55 10.94 -1.54
CA ASN A 235 -11.99 11.25 -1.62
C ASN A 235 -12.63 10.54 -2.83
N THR A 236 -13.37 9.48 -2.53
CA THR A 236 -14.04 8.61 -3.49
C THR A 236 -15.22 9.28 -4.19
N HIS A 237 -16.00 10.11 -3.48
CA HIS A 237 -17.12 10.85 -4.09
C HIS A 237 -16.68 11.97 -5.02
N LEU A 238 -15.46 12.49 -4.80
CA LEU A 238 -14.83 13.50 -5.66
C LEU A 238 -14.19 12.86 -6.90
N THR A 239 -13.50 11.73 -6.73
CA THR A 239 -12.58 11.20 -7.74
C THR A 239 -13.08 9.96 -8.48
N SER A 240 -14.23 9.40 -8.12
CA SER A 240 -14.82 8.24 -8.80
C SER A 240 -16.24 8.52 -9.29
N GLY A 241 -16.59 7.95 -10.44
CA GLY A 241 -17.94 8.03 -11.01
C GLY A 241 -19.00 7.29 -10.20
N LEU A 242 -18.59 6.26 -9.48
CA LEU A 242 -19.44 5.38 -8.67
C LEU A 242 -19.30 5.65 -7.16
N GLY A 243 -18.28 6.40 -6.73
CA GLY A 243 -18.15 6.91 -5.36
C GLY A 243 -17.61 5.92 -4.32
N GLN A 244 -17.11 4.77 -4.75
CA GLN A 244 -16.59 3.67 -3.93
C GLN A 244 -15.07 3.51 -4.03
N ALA A 245 -14.45 4.11 -5.05
CA ALA A 245 -13.03 3.98 -5.35
C ALA A 245 -12.32 5.33 -5.44
N SER A 246 -11.00 5.31 -5.34
CA SER A 246 -10.11 6.46 -5.58
C SER A 246 -8.73 5.94 -5.98
N CYS A 247 -7.76 6.83 -6.19
CA CYS A 247 -6.37 6.42 -6.37
C CYS A 247 -5.86 5.57 -5.19
N ALA A 248 -6.33 5.84 -3.96
CA ALA A 248 -5.99 5.06 -2.77
C ALA A 248 -6.51 3.61 -2.79
N SER A 249 -7.42 3.26 -3.71
CA SER A 249 -7.92 1.88 -3.84
C SER A 249 -6.86 0.91 -4.34
N CYS A 250 -5.99 1.36 -5.26
CA CYS A 250 -4.80 0.60 -5.68
C CYS A 250 -3.55 1.07 -4.90
N HIS A 251 -3.44 2.38 -4.63
CA HIS A 251 -2.34 2.97 -3.89
C HIS A 251 -2.68 3.10 -2.40
N VAL A 252 -2.96 1.98 -1.75
CA VAL A 252 -3.42 1.94 -0.35
C VAL A 252 -2.43 2.67 0.54
N ASP A 253 -2.91 3.73 1.22
CA ASP A 253 -2.09 4.63 2.05
C ASP A 253 -0.89 5.24 1.30
N ALA A 254 -1.10 5.59 0.02
CA ALA A 254 -0.09 6.02 -0.95
C ALA A 254 0.97 4.96 -1.29
N ARG A 255 0.80 3.72 -0.83
CA ARG A 255 1.68 2.59 -1.13
C ARG A 255 1.16 1.82 -2.34
N THR A 256 0.98 0.52 -2.18
CA THR A 256 0.60 -0.42 -3.22
C THR A 256 -0.31 -1.48 -2.60
N ASP A 257 -1.33 -1.90 -3.36
CA ASP A 257 -2.15 -3.08 -3.11
C ASP A 257 -1.39 -4.40 -3.34
N ARG A 258 -0.15 -4.30 -3.87
CA ARG A 258 0.71 -5.42 -4.25
C ARG A 258 0.11 -6.34 -5.33
N LEU A 259 -0.88 -5.86 -6.08
CA LEU A 259 -1.47 -6.59 -7.19
C LEU A 259 -0.83 -6.18 -8.51
N SER A 260 -0.74 -7.14 -9.42
CA SER A 260 -0.52 -6.84 -10.84
C SER A 260 -1.86 -6.51 -11.50
N TRP A 261 -1.86 -5.51 -12.38
CA TRP A 261 -3.00 -5.04 -13.16
C TRP A 261 -2.66 -4.99 -14.64
N ASP A 262 -3.53 -5.49 -15.52
CA ASP A 262 -3.35 -5.40 -16.98
C ASP A 262 -4.07 -4.15 -17.52
N LEU A 263 -3.55 -2.96 -17.19
CA LEU A 263 -4.12 -1.65 -17.57
C LEU A 263 -3.66 -1.21 -18.98
N GLY A 264 -3.62 -2.14 -19.93
CA GLY A 264 -3.43 -1.81 -21.34
C GLY A 264 -4.73 -1.33 -21.99
N ASP A 265 -4.62 -0.59 -23.09
CA ASP A 265 -5.72 -0.35 -24.02
C ASP A 265 -5.39 -0.98 -25.38
N PRO A 266 -6.03 -2.10 -25.76
CA PRO A 266 -5.84 -2.74 -27.06
C PRO A 266 -6.26 -1.89 -28.26
N ARG A 267 -7.15 -0.91 -28.04
CA ARG A 267 -7.66 0.00 -29.08
C ARG A 267 -6.89 1.32 -29.13
N GLY A 268 -5.98 1.53 -28.20
CA GLY A 268 -5.23 2.77 -28.08
C GLY A 268 -4.20 2.92 -29.19
N THR A 269 -3.89 4.17 -29.54
CA THR A 269 -2.91 4.48 -30.57
C THR A 269 -1.48 4.38 -30.05
N MET A 270 -0.54 4.08 -30.94
CA MET A 270 0.89 4.14 -30.65
C MET A 270 1.27 5.52 -30.09
N ALA A 271 1.98 5.54 -28.96
CA ALA A 271 2.45 6.75 -28.29
C ALA A 271 3.96 6.91 -28.45
N THR A 272 4.38 8.16 -28.65
CA THR A 272 5.78 8.53 -28.78
C THR A 272 6.36 8.85 -27.40
N VAL A 273 7.38 8.12 -26.99
CA VAL A 273 8.12 8.35 -25.74
C VAL A 273 9.45 9.02 -26.06
N LEU A 274 9.59 10.27 -25.64
CA LEU A 274 10.82 11.06 -25.80
C LEU A 274 11.89 10.59 -24.83
N ASN A 275 13.16 10.63 -25.25
CA ASN A 275 14.37 10.23 -24.51
C ASN A 275 14.33 8.79 -23.97
N ALA A 276 13.64 7.92 -24.69
CA ALA A 276 13.41 6.54 -24.33
C ALA A 276 14.02 5.55 -25.33
N ASN A 277 14.93 6.02 -26.21
CA ASN A 277 15.52 5.17 -27.23
C ASN A 277 16.41 4.09 -26.60
N ASN A 278 16.00 2.85 -26.82
CA ASN A 278 16.61 1.64 -26.28
C ASN A 278 17.65 1.02 -27.22
N SER A 279 17.86 1.56 -28.42
CA SER A 279 18.79 1.00 -29.39
C SER A 279 20.25 1.45 -29.20
N THR A 280 20.51 2.47 -28.38
CA THR A 280 21.85 3.08 -28.23
C THR A 280 22.23 3.41 -26.78
N GLY A 281 21.41 3.03 -25.79
CA GLY A 281 21.72 3.28 -24.38
C GLY A 281 21.82 4.75 -23.98
N ASN A 282 21.34 5.67 -24.81
CA ASN A 282 21.48 7.10 -24.60
C ASN A 282 20.13 7.72 -24.19
N THR A 283 20.18 8.69 -23.29
CA THR A 283 19.06 9.57 -22.89
C THR A 283 18.57 10.51 -24.01
N GLN A 284 18.97 10.26 -25.26
CA GLN A 284 18.62 11.05 -26.44
C GLN A 284 18.04 10.14 -27.51
N GLY A 285 16.77 10.34 -27.83
CA GLY A 285 16.08 9.64 -28.92
C GLY A 285 14.59 9.46 -28.66
N THR A 286 13.90 8.76 -29.53
CA THR A 286 12.45 8.58 -29.45
C THR A 286 12.11 7.11 -29.69
N THR A 287 11.21 6.55 -28.90
CA THR A 287 10.63 5.22 -29.15
C THR A 287 9.12 5.31 -29.27
N THR A 288 8.52 4.40 -30.02
CA THR A 288 7.07 4.34 -30.19
C THR A 288 6.55 3.09 -29.49
N VAL A 289 5.58 3.24 -28.60
CA VAL A 289 5.04 2.14 -27.79
C VAL A 289 3.52 2.02 -27.96
N HIS A 290 3.03 0.79 -28.06
CA HIS A 290 1.59 0.52 -27.97
C HIS A 290 1.14 0.68 -26.50
N PRO A 291 -0.08 1.16 -26.20
CA PRO A 291 -0.58 1.25 -24.81
C PRO A 291 -0.66 -0.09 -24.07
N MET A 292 -0.60 -1.19 -24.82
CA MET A 292 -0.51 -2.55 -24.30
C MET A 292 0.89 -2.81 -23.73
N LYS A 293 0.93 -3.22 -22.45
CA LYS A 293 2.15 -3.51 -21.69
C LYS A 293 2.12 -4.85 -20.93
N GLY A 294 0.95 -5.46 -20.81
CA GLY A 294 0.74 -6.65 -19.97
C GLY A 294 0.50 -6.28 -18.50
N PRO A 295 0.40 -7.30 -17.63
CA PRO A 295 0.23 -7.09 -16.19
C PRO A 295 1.39 -6.32 -15.60
N MET A 296 1.09 -5.35 -14.75
CA MET A 296 2.08 -4.54 -14.04
C MET A 296 1.65 -4.32 -12.59
N LEU A 297 2.58 -4.51 -11.66
CA LEU A 297 2.42 -4.24 -10.25
C LEU A 297 2.15 -2.76 -10.01
N THR A 298 1.18 -2.48 -9.15
CA THR A 298 0.90 -1.14 -8.66
C THR A 298 2.16 -0.53 -8.04
N GLN A 299 2.58 0.62 -8.56
CA GLN A 299 3.73 1.36 -8.04
C GLN A 299 3.35 2.14 -6.79
N THR A 300 4.30 2.39 -5.89
CA THR A 300 4.10 3.29 -4.75
C THR A 300 3.94 4.73 -5.23
N LEU A 301 3.12 5.54 -4.54
CA LEU A 301 3.07 6.99 -4.68
C LEU A 301 3.92 7.72 -3.64
N GLN A 302 4.57 6.99 -2.73
CA GLN A 302 5.53 7.56 -1.79
C GLN A 302 6.78 7.99 -2.55
N ASP A 303 7.26 9.20 -2.28
CA ASP A 303 8.52 9.71 -2.82
C ASP A 303 8.62 9.60 -4.36
N ILE A 304 7.52 9.86 -5.05
CA ILE A 304 7.51 9.95 -6.52
C ILE A 304 7.75 11.38 -7.01
N MET A 305 7.57 12.37 -6.13
CA MET A 305 7.76 13.76 -6.47
C MET A 305 9.24 14.12 -6.43
N GLY A 306 9.72 14.85 -7.45
CA GLY A 306 11.15 15.15 -7.61
C GLY A 306 11.92 14.12 -8.43
N HIS A 307 11.23 13.09 -8.93
CA HIS A 307 11.76 12.15 -9.91
C HIS A 307 11.12 12.41 -11.28
N ASP A 308 11.96 12.53 -12.30
CA ASP A 308 11.50 12.64 -13.67
C ASP A 308 10.94 11.30 -14.14
N ARG A 309 10.01 11.33 -15.11
CA ARG A 309 9.51 10.14 -15.83
C ARG A 309 8.88 9.07 -14.94
N LEU A 310 7.60 9.25 -14.71
CA LEU A 310 6.72 8.31 -14.02
C LEU A 310 6.21 7.23 -14.98
N HIS A 311 5.50 6.24 -14.41
CA HIS A 311 4.95 5.05 -15.10
C HIS A 311 6.02 4.05 -15.56
N TRP A 312 5.65 2.77 -15.75
CA TRP A 312 6.59 1.66 -15.93
C TRP A 312 7.55 1.80 -17.13
N ARG A 313 7.21 2.64 -18.11
CA ARG A 313 8.06 2.92 -19.28
C ARG A 313 8.69 4.30 -19.26
N GLY A 314 8.50 5.09 -18.21
CA GLY A 314 8.95 6.48 -18.15
C GLY A 314 8.30 7.38 -19.21
N ASP A 315 7.12 6.99 -19.69
CA ASP A 315 6.31 7.64 -20.72
C ASP A 315 5.37 8.72 -20.18
N ARG A 316 5.34 8.89 -18.85
CA ARG A 316 4.63 9.98 -18.18
C ARG A 316 5.66 10.97 -17.64
N PRO A 317 5.93 12.11 -18.30
CA PRO A 317 6.98 13.04 -17.87
C PRO A 317 6.74 13.64 -16.48
N GLY A 318 5.50 13.62 -15.98
CA GLY A 318 5.18 14.06 -14.63
C GLY A 318 3.72 13.81 -14.26
N LEU A 319 3.34 14.16 -13.03
CA LEU A 319 2.04 13.86 -12.44
C LEU A 319 0.85 14.37 -13.27
N SER A 320 0.96 15.56 -13.87
CA SER A 320 -0.10 16.15 -14.70
C SER A 320 -0.55 15.24 -15.85
N THR A 321 0.35 14.40 -16.35
CA THR A 321 0.04 13.47 -17.46
C THR A 321 -0.78 12.24 -17.04
N PHE A 322 -1.08 12.09 -15.75
CA PHE A 322 -2.02 11.09 -15.22
C PHE A 322 -3.44 11.63 -15.05
N ASN A 323 -3.69 12.93 -15.27
CA ASN A 323 -5.01 13.53 -15.10
C ASN A 323 -6.15 12.79 -15.87
N PRO A 324 -5.93 12.27 -17.10
CA PRO A 324 -6.94 11.47 -17.79
C PRO A 324 -7.40 10.20 -17.04
N ALA A 325 -6.60 9.67 -16.12
CA ALA A 325 -6.96 8.47 -15.35
C ALA A 325 -8.13 8.73 -14.39
N PHE A 326 -8.33 9.97 -13.90
CA PHE A 326 -9.51 10.29 -13.09
C PHE A 326 -10.80 10.01 -13.86
N THR A 327 -10.86 10.37 -15.14
CA THR A 327 -12.05 10.11 -15.97
C THR A 327 -12.03 8.72 -16.59
N GLY A 328 -10.89 8.23 -17.07
CA GLY A 328 -10.77 6.99 -17.86
C GLY A 328 -10.71 5.71 -17.02
N LEU A 329 -10.13 5.79 -15.81
CA LEU A 329 -9.97 4.64 -14.92
C LEU A 329 -10.90 4.73 -13.70
N LEU A 330 -11.04 5.90 -13.07
CA LEU A 330 -11.92 6.06 -11.89
C LEU A 330 -13.37 6.42 -12.26
N GLY A 331 -13.62 6.79 -13.52
CA GLY A 331 -14.95 7.21 -13.98
C GLY A 331 -15.39 8.59 -13.49
N ALA A 332 -14.49 9.44 -12.98
CA ALA A 332 -14.86 10.78 -12.54
C ALA A 332 -15.59 11.57 -13.64
N GLU A 333 -16.49 12.48 -13.25
CA GLU A 333 -17.25 13.31 -14.19
C GLU A 333 -16.36 14.23 -15.04
N ARG A 334 -15.21 14.63 -14.48
CA ARG A 334 -14.22 15.49 -15.14
C ARG A 334 -12.82 15.19 -14.66
N GLN A 335 -11.85 15.61 -15.47
CA GLN A 335 -10.45 15.71 -15.02
C GLN A 335 -10.32 16.82 -13.98
N LEU A 336 -9.26 16.73 -13.18
CA LEU A 336 -8.90 17.78 -12.23
C LEU A 336 -8.41 19.03 -12.97
N THR A 337 -8.63 20.21 -12.38
CA THR A 337 -8.06 21.47 -12.89
C THR A 337 -6.54 21.49 -12.65
N GLY A 338 -5.84 22.45 -13.28
CA GLY A 338 -4.41 22.63 -13.05
C GLY A 338 -4.07 22.88 -11.57
N ASP A 339 -4.88 23.68 -10.88
CA ASP A 339 -4.69 23.99 -9.46
C ASP A 339 -4.95 22.77 -8.56
N GLU A 340 -5.97 21.97 -8.89
CA GLU A 340 -6.27 20.72 -8.19
C GLU A 340 -5.12 19.71 -8.35
N MET A 341 -4.59 19.54 -9.57
CA MET A 341 -3.41 18.70 -9.82
C MET A 341 -2.17 19.21 -9.09
N ALA A 342 -1.97 20.52 -8.99
CA ALA A 342 -0.86 21.12 -8.26
C ALA A 342 -0.96 20.83 -6.76
N LYS A 343 -2.16 20.96 -6.17
CA LYS A 343 -2.41 20.58 -4.77
C LYS A 343 -2.16 19.09 -4.52
N PHE A 344 -2.61 18.24 -5.44
CA PHE A 344 -2.36 16.80 -5.35
C PHE A 344 -0.85 16.49 -5.37
N GLY A 345 -0.10 17.09 -6.31
CA GLY A 345 1.36 16.92 -6.38
C GLY A 345 2.09 17.47 -5.15
N ALA A 346 1.65 18.61 -4.62
CA ALA A 346 2.22 19.19 -3.41
C ALA A 346 2.00 18.28 -2.18
N PHE A 347 0.82 17.64 -2.07
CA PHE A 347 0.57 16.63 -1.05
C PHE A 347 1.44 15.39 -1.23
N LEU A 348 1.54 14.83 -2.44
CA LEU A 348 2.42 13.68 -2.71
C LEU A 348 3.89 13.97 -2.37
N GLY A 349 4.34 15.22 -2.55
CA GLY A 349 5.68 15.67 -2.17
C GLY A 349 5.95 15.73 -0.67
N THR A 350 4.94 15.45 0.17
CA THR A 350 5.09 15.31 1.63
C THR A 350 5.13 13.85 2.10
N ILE A 351 5.01 12.88 1.18
CA ILE A 351 4.90 11.46 1.53
C ILE A 351 6.25 10.77 1.37
N HIS A 352 6.86 10.45 2.50
CA HIS A 352 8.15 9.77 2.58
C HIS A 352 7.98 8.24 2.65
N LEU A 353 9.02 7.50 2.26
CA LEU A 353 9.14 6.08 2.56
C LEU A 353 9.32 5.85 4.06
N PRO A 354 8.75 4.78 4.65
CA PRO A 354 8.90 4.54 6.08
C PRO A 354 10.34 4.15 6.43
N PRO A 355 10.72 4.22 7.72
CA PRO A 355 12.04 3.78 8.18
C PRO A 355 12.37 2.35 7.73
N ASN A 356 13.53 2.15 7.11
CA ASN A 356 13.96 0.83 6.64
C ASN A 356 14.19 -0.12 7.84
N PRO A 357 13.45 -1.24 7.96
CA PRO A 357 13.56 -2.16 9.09
C PRO A 357 14.87 -2.95 9.14
N TYR A 358 15.65 -2.96 8.07
CA TYR A 358 16.95 -3.64 7.99
C TYR A 358 18.14 -2.75 8.33
N ARG A 359 17.92 -1.46 8.62
CA ARG A 359 18.96 -0.57 9.15
C ARG A 359 19.01 -0.59 10.67
N ARG A 360 20.18 -0.29 11.24
CA ARG A 360 20.31 -0.05 12.68
C ARG A 360 19.56 1.24 13.05
N ILE A 361 19.20 1.38 14.33
CA ILE A 361 18.46 2.56 14.81
C ILE A 361 19.19 3.90 14.55
N ASP A 362 20.52 3.88 14.61
CA ASP A 362 21.39 5.02 14.28
C ASP A 362 21.54 5.24 12.76
N ASN A 363 20.71 4.53 11.97
CA ASN A 363 20.64 4.55 10.52
C ASN A 363 21.90 4.02 9.81
N SER A 364 22.86 3.45 10.56
CA SER A 364 23.99 2.73 10.00
C SER A 364 23.57 1.36 9.43
N ARG A 365 24.38 0.85 8.52
CA ARG A 365 24.14 -0.44 7.85
C ARG A 365 24.72 -1.57 8.71
N PRO A 366 23.94 -2.60 9.08
CA PRO A 366 24.48 -3.74 9.80
C PRO A 366 25.37 -4.60 8.89
N ALA A 367 26.42 -5.21 9.45
CA ALA A 367 27.35 -6.08 8.71
C ALA A 367 26.69 -7.37 8.18
N THR A 368 25.61 -7.81 8.85
CA THR A 368 24.82 -8.97 8.49
C THR A 368 23.34 -8.68 8.75
N ILE A 369 22.46 -9.30 7.96
CA ILE A 369 21.01 -9.29 8.19
C ILE A 369 20.46 -10.73 8.17
N THR A 370 19.34 -10.92 8.85
CA THR A 370 18.54 -12.14 8.76
C THR A 370 17.39 -11.92 7.78
N LEU A 371 17.29 -12.77 6.77
CA LEU A 371 16.24 -12.73 5.77
C LEU A 371 14.96 -13.41 6.29
N PRO A 372 13.78 -13.16 5.69
CA PRO A 372 12.52 -13.75 6.17
C PRO A 372 12.49 -15.29 6.18
N ASP A 373 13.32 -15.94 5.37
CA ASP A 373 13.48 -17.40 5.35
C ASP A 373 14.42 -17.95 6.45
N GLY A 374 14.96 -17.07 7.29
CA GLY A 374 15.88 -17.40 8.38
C GLY A 374 17.35 -17.47 7.97
N SER A 375 17.67 -17.33 6.68
CA SER A 375 19.06 -17.31 6.21
C SER A 375 19.76 -16.01 6.61
N THR A 376 21.09 -16.07 6.75
CA THR A 376 21.93 -14.91 7.05
C THR A 376 22.62 -14.44 5.77
N ALA A 377 22.59 -13.12 5.55
CA ALA A 377 23.26 -12.47 4.44
C ALA A 377 24.24 -11.40 4.94
N THR A 378 25.38 -11.25 4.28
CA THR A 378 26.48 -10.38 4.74
C THR A 378 26.61 -9.16 3.83
N THR A 379 26.69 -7.96 4.40
CA THR A 379 26.98 -6.73 3.65
C THR A 379 28.49 -6.63 3.40
N THR A 380 29.00 -7.32 2.37
CA THR A 380 30.45 -7.55 2.22
C THR A 380 31.22 -6.44 1.50
N SER A 381 30.56 -5.46 0.87
CA SER A 381 31.08 -4.15 0.43
C SER A 381 30.39 -3.66 -0.84
N PHE A 382 30.29 -2.35 -0.97
CA PHE A 382 29.62 -1.58 -2.02
C PHE A 382 30.00 -1.91 -3.49
N ASN A 383 31.03 -2.74 -3.70
CA ASN A 383 31.51 -3.17 -5.02
C ASN A 383 30.46 -3.98 -5.80
N ALA A 384 29.46 -4.58 -5.15
CA ALA A 384 28.34 -5.24 -5.84
C ALA A 384 27.38 -4.27 -6.54
N LEU A 385 27.28 -3.02 -6.05
CA LEU A 385 26.41 -1.97 -6.62
C LEU A 385 27.16 -1.08 -7.63
N ARG A 386 28.42 -0.68 -7.33
CA ARG A 386 29.24 0.24 -8.17
C ARG A 386 30.43 -0.42 -8.91
N GLY A 387 30.79 -1.67 -8.63
CA GLY A 387 32.03 -2.29 -9.15
C GLY A 387 31.86 -3.02 -10.48
N GLN A 388 32.97 -3.32 -11.18
CA GLN A 388 32.97 -4.22 -12.34
C GLN A 388 32.99 -5.68 -11.85
N ASN A 389 31.92 -6.44 -12.07
CA ASN A 389 32.03 -7.89 -11.96
C ASN A 389 32.79 -8.46 -13.19
N SER A 390 33.13 -9.75 -13.16
CA SER A 390 33.82 -10.45 -14.26
C SER A 390 33.05 -10.51 -15.59
N ARG A 391 31.84 -9.94 -15.65
CA ARG A 391 31.00 -9.76 -16.84
C ARG A 391 30.68 -8.30 -17.15
N GLY A 392 31.24 -7.33 -16.42
CA GLY A 392 31.01 -5.90 -16.63
C GLY A 392 29.67 -5.34 -16.12
N ASN A 393 28.84 -6.12 -15.42
CA ASN A 393 27.50 -5.69 -14.99
C ASN A 393 27.48 -5.24 -13.51
N ASN A 394 26.86 -4.09 -13.23
CA ASN A 394 26.47 -3.72 -11.87
C ASN A 394 25.08 -3.08 -11.85
N CYS A 395 24.42 -3.11 -10.68
CA CYS A 395 23.06 -2.63 -10.53
C CYS A 395 22.95 -1.15 -10.93
N LEU A 396 24.00 -0.35 -10.70
CA LEU A 396 23.99 1.05 -11.10
C LEU A 396 24.10 1.26 -12.60
N GLN A 397 24.65 0.33 -13.37
CA GLN A 397 24.64 0.42 -14.83
C GLN A 397 23.22 0.64 -15.36
N CYS A 398 22.21 -0.05 -14.79
CA CYS A 398 20.80 0.15 -15.13
C CYS A 398 20.07 1.18 -14.26
N HIS A 399 20.71 1.83 -13.28
CA HIS A 399 20.06 2.70 -12.29
C HIS A 399 20.79 4.05 -12.03
N LEU A 400 21.82 4.37 -12.81
CA LEU A 400 22.55 5.65 -12.73
C LEU A 400 21.62 6.83 -13.04
N ASN A 401 21.87 7.96 -12.37
CA ASN A 401 21.17 9.24 -12.55
C ASN A 401 19.64 9.19 -12.34
N GLY A 402 19.12 8.15 -11.68
CA GLY A 402 17.68 8.01 -11.43
C GLY A 402 16.84 7.66 -12.67
N ASP A 403 17.45 7.52 -13.85
CA ASP A 403 16.75 7.48 -15.15
C ASP A 403 16.78 6.12 -15.87
N THR A 404 17.43 5.13 -15.29
CA THR A 404 17.22 3.71 -15.60
C THR A 404 17.34 3.24 -17.06
N ARG A 405 18.34 3.68 -17.83
CA ARG A 405 18.52 3.16 -19.20
C ARG A 405 19.99 3.05 -19.56
N ASN A 406 20.48 1.82 -19.63
CA ASN A 406 21.72 1.51 -20.33
C ASN A 406 21.43 0.84 -21.69
N ASP A 407 22.50 0.72 -22.46
CA ASP A 407 22.71 0.12 -23.77
C ASP A 407 22.18 -1.31 -23.98
N ALA A 408 21.84 -2.01 -22.90
CA ALA A 408 21.29 -3.35 -22.92
C ALA A 408 19.85 -3.38 -22.43
N SER A 409 19.04 -2.38 -22.83
CA SER A 409 17.64 -2.17 -22.46
C SER A 409 16.99 -3.36 -21.76
N ASN A 410 16.44 -3.17 -20.55
CA ASN A 410 15.72 -4.22 -19.83
C ASN A 410 14.53 -4.71 -20.68
N ILE A 411 14.79 -5.65 -21.59
CA ILE A 411 13.80 -6.39 -22.37
C ILE A 411 13.25 -7.44 -21.42
N GLU A 412 12.54 -6.98 -20.38
CA GLU A 412 11.98 -7.83 -19.32
C GLU A 412 10.80 -8.65 -19.86
N LEU A 413 10.15 -8.20 -20.95
CA LEU A 413 9.01 -8.84 -21.60
C LEU A 413 9.00 -8.72 -23.14
N GLY A 414 10.16 -8.61 -23.77
CA GLY A 414 10.22 -8.29 -25.21
C GLY A 414 9.96 -6.81 -25.53
N GLN A 415 9.91 -5.94 -24.51
CA GLN A 415 9.62 -4.51 -24.63
C GLN A 415 10.51 -3.69 -23.67
N ALA A 416 10.67 -2.39 -23.95
CA ALA A 416 11.47 -1.48 -23.13
C ALA A 416 10.69 -0.92 -21.94
N PHE A 417 11.20 -1.15 -20.72
CA PHE A 417 10.73 -0.56 -19.48
C PHE A 417 11.86 0.21 -18.77
N ILE A 418 11.50 1.15 -17.89
CA ILE A 418 12.46 1.69 -16.92
C ILE A 418 12.80 0.60 -15.92
N ALA A 419 13.99 0.59 -15.32
CA ALA A 419 14.27 -0.34 -14.22
C ALA A 419 13.40 0.01 -12.98
N PRO A 420 12.91 -0.96 -12.20
CA PRO A 420 12.17 -0.66 -10.97
C PRO A 420 13.01 0.17 -9.98
N ALA A 421 12.41 1.11 -9.24
CA ALA A 421 13.12 1.90 -8.24
C ALA A 421 13.77 1.04 -7.12
N PHE A 422 14.94 1.44 -6.59
CA PHE A 422 15.63 0.84 -5.42
C PHE A 422 14.87 0.89 -4.09
N ALA A 423 13.65 1.42 -4.11
CA ALA A 423 12.77 1.58 -2.98
C ALA A 423 11.39 0.98 -3.29
N PRO A 424 10.58 0.58 -2.29
CA PRO A 424 10.87 -0.12 -1.03
C PRO A 424 11.14 -1.59 -1.28
N PHE A 425 12.42 -1.96 -1.45
CA PHE A 425 12.78 -3.32 -1.87
C PHE A 425 12.41 -4.39 -0.84
N TYR A 426 12.50 -4.04 0.44
CA TYR A 426 12.13 -4.95 1.52
C TYR A 426 10.64 -5.31 1.53
N ASP A 427 9.79 -4.42 1.04
CA ASP A 427 8.35 -4.64 0.95
C ASP A 427 7.94 -5.53 -0.23
N ARG A 428 8.89 -5.94 -1.07
CA ARG A 428 8.71 -6.83 -2.23
C ARG A 428 9.25 -8.24 -1.99
N LEU A 429 9.66 -8.56 -0.77
CA LEU A 429 9.96 -9.94 -0.39
C LEU A 429 8.63 -10.71 -0.27
N GLY A 430 8.50 -11.84 -0.95
CA GLY A 430 7.23 -12.58 -0.87
C GLY A 430 6.93 -13.63 -1.95
N PHE A 431 7.68 -13.61 -3.05
CA PHE A 431 7.51 -14.57 -4.15
C PHE A 431 8.58 -15.65 -4.11
N TRP A 432 8.18 -16.84 -3.69
CA TRP A 432 9.00 -18.04 -3.70
C TRP A 432 8.35 -19.10 -4.60
N PRO A 433 8.65 -19.10 -5.90
CA PRO A 433 8.03 -20.04 -6.84
C PRO A 433 8.50 -21.48 -6.59
N THR A 434 9.64 -21.65 -5.91
CA THR A 434 10.22 -22.95 -5.57
C THR A 434 9.77 -23.50 -4.21
N SER A 435 8.87 -22.82 -3.51
CA SER A 435 8.35 -23.24 -2.21
C SER A 435 6.84 -23.41 -2.23
N GLN A 436 6.35 -24.50 -1.62
CA GLN A 436 4.91 -24.77 -1.48
C GLN A 436 4.27 -23.97 -0.33
N SER A 437 5.06 -23.46 0.62
CA SER A 437 4.54 -22.91 1.88
C SER A 437 5.04 -21.50 2.21
N ALA A 438 5.98 -20.96 1.43
CA ALA A 438 6.66 -19.71 1.78
C ALA A 438 6.02 -18.44 1.18
N SER A 439 5.07 -18.50 0.25
CA SER A 439 4.62 -17.27 -0.44
C SER A 439 3.82 -16.34 0.47
N THR A 440 4.23 -15.08 0.60
CA THR A 440 3.55 -14.04 1.40
C THR A 440 3.05 -12.84 0.58
N SER A 441 3.53 -12.64 -0.66
CA SER A 441 3.07 -11.55 -1.54
C SER A 441 2.42 -12.02 -2.84
N GLY A 442 2.63 -13.28 -3.26
CA GLY A 442 2.16 -13.82 -4.53
C GLY A 442 2.85 -13.29 -5.80
N PHE A 443 3.50 -12.15 -5.72
CA PHE A 443 4.14 -11.47 -6.84
C PHE A 443 5.60 -11.10 -6.53
N GLY A 444 6.43 -11.30 -7.55
CA GLY A 444 7.86 -11.09 -7.60
C GLY A 444 8.28 -9.63 -7.76
N PHE A 445 9.54 -9.45 -8.12
CA PHE A 445 10.19 -8.14 -8.06
C PHE A 445 10.01 -7.29 -9.32
N PHE A 446 10.01 -7.92 -10.50
CA PHE A 446 9.91 -7.18 -11.76
C PHE A 446 8.57 -6.44 -11.88
N HIS A 447 8.48 -5.54 -12.87
CA HIS A 447 7.29 -4.71 -13.03
C HIS A 447 6.00 -5.50 -13.18
N ASP A 448 6.04 -6.71 -13.74
CA ASP A 448 4.89 -7.61 -13.87
C ASP A 448 4.68 -8.53 -12.66
N GLY A 449 5.58 -8.47 -11.67
CA GLY A 449 5.64 -9.38 -10.55
C GLY A 449 6.23 -10.74 -10.92
N ALA A 450 6.97 -10.86 -12.01
CA ALA A 450 7.77 -12.05 -12.29
C ALA A 450 9.09 -12.01 -11.50
N ASP A 451 9.63 -13.21 -11.25
CA ASP A 451 10.89 -13.50 -10.56
C ASP A 451 11.02 -13.11 -9.08
N SER A 452 11.75 -13.96 -8.36
CA SER A 452 12.20 -13.62 -7.02
C SER A 452 13.26 -12.51 -7.09
N ILE A 453 13.49 -11.85 -5.96
CA ILE A 453 14.57 -10.85 -5.84
C ILE A 453 15.95 -11.41 -6.25
N GLY A 454 16.22 -12.69 -5.96
CA GLY A 454 17.46 -13.36 -6.36
C GLY A 454 17.56 -13.57 -7.87
N GLY A 455 16.44 -13.88 -8.53
CA GLY A 455 16.37 -13.99 -9.98
C GLY A 455 16.55 -12.63 -10.67
N ALA A 456 15.86 -11.60 -10.16
CA ALA A 456 15.95 -10.24 -10.68
C ALA A 456 17.36 -9.64 -10.60
N ALA A 457 18.13 -10.05 -9.60
CA ALA A 457 19.48 -9.56 -9.40
C ALA A 457 20.53 -10.29 -10.28
N ARG A 458 20.10 -11.24 -11.13
CA ARG A 458 20.87 -11.87 -12.24
C ARG A 458 22.23 -12.45 -11.84
N THR A 459 22.41 -12.90 -10.60
CA THR A 459 23.65 -13.54 -10.14
C THR A 459 23.58 -15.05 -10.24
N THR A 460 24.71 -15.67 -10.63
CA THR A 460 24.80 -17.10 -10.93
C THR A 460 25.37 -17.95 -9.78
N THR A 461 25.70 -17.34 -8.63
CA THR A 461 26.18 -18.06 -7.43
C THR A 461 25.37 -17.66 -6.21
N ALA A 462 24.96 -18.65 -5.41
CA ALA A 462 24.09 -18.45 -4.24
C ALA A 462 24.67 -17.48 -3.21
N GLU A 463 25.98 -17.57 -2.93
CA GLU A 463 26.69 -16.67 -2.00
C GLU A 463 26.65 -15.20 -2.45
N ARG A 464 26.64 -14.94 -3.77
CA ARG A 464 26.50 -13.57 -4.31
C ARG A 464 25.06 -13.09 -4.33
N GLN A 465 24.08 -14.00 -4.38
CA GLN A 465 22.66 -13.64 -4.24
C GLN A 465 22.37 -13.16 -2.83
N THR A 466 22.89 -13.83 -1.81
CA THR A 466 22.69 -13.44 -0.41
C THR A 466 23.34 -12.11 -0.09
N ASP A 467 24.61 -11.89 -0.45
CA ASP A 467 25.32 -10.66 -0.10
C ASP A 467 24.73 -9.42 -0.80
N MET A 468 24.40 -9.54 -2.08
CA MET A 468 23.74 -8.47 -2.82
C MET A 468 22.34 -8.17 -2.27
N LEU A 469 21.62 -9.21 -1.83
CA LEU A 469 20.33 -9.03 -1.17
C LEU A 469 20.51 -8.25 0.15
N ALA A 470 21.51 -8.54 0.98
CA ALA A 470 21.80 -7.73 2.16
C ALA A 470 22.12 -6.26 1.83
N GLU A 471 22.87 -6.02 0.74
CA GLU A 471 23.20 -4.66 0.31
C GLU A 471 21.94 -3.88 -0.07
N ILE A 472 21.07 -4.46 -0.90
CA ILE A 472 19.82 -3.88 -1.37
C ILE A 472 18.85 -3.62 -0.20
N MET A 473 18.68 -4.60 0.68
CA MET A 473 17.75 -4.53 1.80
C MET A 473 18.12 -3.44 2.80
N THR A 474 19.40 -3.04 2.86
CA THR A 474 19.90 -1.99 3.77
C THR A 474 20.15 -0.65 3.07
N LEU A 475 19.81 -0.54 1.78
CA LEU A 475 20.20 0.60 0.93
C LEU A 475 19.43 1.88 1.25
N GLU A 476 18.12 1.78 1.52
CA GLU A 476 17.24 2.90 1.84
C GLU A 476 17.52 3.44 3.24
N GLY A 477 17.67 4.75 3.37
CA GLY A 477 17.91 5.48 4.61
C GLY A 477 18.79 6.71 4.36
N PRO A 478 18.53 7.85 5.05
CA PRO A 478 19.31 9.08 4.89
C PRO A 478 20.82 8.86 5.01
N GLY A 479 21.62 9.65 4.29
CA GLY A 479 23.09 9.48 4.31
C GLY A 479 23.57 8.12 3.76
N GLY A 480 22.67 7.36 3.12
CA GLY A 480 23.02 6.17 2.37
C GLY A 480 23.98 6.47 1.20
N PRO A 481 24.51 5.41 0.58
CA PRO A 481 25.56 5.52 -0.43
C PRO A 481 25.04 5.87 -1.85
N LEU A 482 23.74 6.11 -1.98
CA LEU A 482 23.10 6.65 -3.18
C LEU A 482 23.37 8.16 -3.30
N THR A 483 23.45 8.67 -4.52
CA THR A 483 23.75 10.09 -4.80
C THR A 483 22.91 10.63 -5.96
N GLY A 484 22.63 11.94 -5.97
CA GLY A 484 21.85 12.56 -7.05
C GLY A 484 20.42 12.00 -7.13
N GLY A 485 19.92 11.78 -8.36
CA GLY A 485 18.57 11.25 -8.63
C GLY A 485 18.34 9.80 -8.17
N GLU A 486 19.38 9.10 -7.69
CA GLU A 486 19.25 7.79 -7.04
C GLU A 486 18.66 7.93 -5.62
N ARG A 487 18.84 9.10 -4.98
CA ARG A 487 18.41 9.31 -3.59
C ARG A 487 16.89 9.39 -3.51
N ARG A 488 16.38 8.81 -2.43
CA ARG A 488 14.98 8.84 -2.04
C ARG A 488 14.82 9.74 -0.83
N GLN A 489 13.61 10.28 -0.64
CA GLN A 489 13.19 10.97 0.57
C GLN A 489 12.97 9.97 1.72
N ASP A 490 14.03 9.25 2.09
CA ASP A 490 13.99 8.19 3.08
C ASP A 490 13.78 8.75 4.50
N THR A 491 13.01 8.02 5.31
CA THR A 491 12.91 8.32 6.74
C THR A 491 14.08 7.67 7.48
N HIS A 492 14.67 8.41 8.43
CA HIS A 492 15.73 7.88 9.30
C HIS A 492 15.24 6.66 10.10
N ALA A 493 16.07 5.61 10.20
CA ALA A 493 15.73 4.36 10.91
C ALA A 493 15.30 4.54 12.38
N GLY A 494 15.77 5.62 13.01
CA GLY A 494 15.38 6.05 14.36
C GLY A 494 13.97 6.63 14.51
N VAL A 495 13.30 7.02 13.43
CA VAL A 495 11.93 7.56 13.51
C VAL A 495 10.94 6.44 13.84
N GLY A 496 9.96 6.75 14.70
CA GLY A 496 8.97 5.78 15.20
C GLY A 496 9.51 4.84 16.29
N GLN A 497 10.82 4.89 16.57
CA GLN A 497 11.42 4.14 17.67
C GLN A 497 11.06 4.77 19.01
N GLN A 498 10.68 3.94 19.98
CA GLN A 498 10.19 4.41 21.28
C GLN A 498 10.81 3.64 22.45
N VAL A 499 10.74 4.25 23.64
CA VAL A 499 11.01 3.62 24.94
C VAL A 499 10.04 4.20 25.97
N THR A 500 9.41 3.33 26.75
CA THR A 500 8.54 3.74 27.85
C THR A 500 9.23 3.41 29.16
N VAL A 501 9.27 4.39 30.07
CA VAL A 501 9.80 4.24 31.42
C VAL A 501 8.66 4.36 32.41
N ALA A 502 8.53 3.38 33.29
CA ALA A 502 7.67 3.42 34.46
C ALA A 502 8.53 3.15 35.70
N GLY A 503 8.60 4.11 36.62
CA GLY A 503 9.46 4.01 37.81
C GLY A 503 10.94 4.20 37.51
N ALA A 504 11.80 3.41 38.16
CA ALA A 504 13.25 3.51 38.00
C ALA A 504 13.70 3.09 36.59
N VAL A 505 14.56 3.90 35.98
CA VAL A 505 15.10 3.64 34.64
C VAL A 505 16.11 2.49 34.71
N SER A 506 15.81 1.38 34.03
CA SER A 506 16.77 0.27 33.86
C SER A 506 17.95 0.67 32.96
N THR A 507 19.06 -0.08 33.04
CA THR A 507 20.24 0.14 32.19
C THR A 507 19.90 0.09 30.69
N ALA A 508 19.03 -0.84 30.27
CA ALA A 508 18.60 -0.96 28.87
C ALA A 508 17.77 0.25 28.43
N GLN A 509 16.84 0.72 29.26
CA GLN A 509 16.06 1.93 28.97
C GLN A 509 16.96 3.17 28.91
N ARG A 510 17.94 3.29 29.81
CA ARG A 510 18.91 4.39 29.80
C ARG A 510 19.70 4.42 28.49
N SER A 511 20.29 3.28 28.11
CA SER A 511 21.02 3.15 26.84
C SER A 511 20.13 3.52 25.64
N ARG A 512 18.86 3.11 25.66
CA ARG A 512 17.91 3.47 24.61
C ARG A 512 17.58 4.95 24.58
N ILE A 513 17.39 5.59 25.73
CA ILE A 513 17.16 7.04 25.82
C ILE A 513 18.38 7.79 25.26
N ASP A 514 19.59 7.39 25.67
CA ASP A 514 20.83 8.01 25.21
C ASP A 514 20.98 7.92 23.68
N GLN A 515 20.63 6.76 23.09
CA GLN A 515 20.57 6.59 21.63
C GLN A 515 19.59 7.55 20.96
N LEU A 516 18.36 7.65 21.47
CA LEU A 516 17.33 8.52 20.88
C LEU A 516 17.73 10.00 20.96
N VAL A 517 18.29 10.43 22.09
CA VAL A 517 18.81 11.80 22.27
C VAL A 517 19.99 12.06 21.32
N SER A 518 20.92 11.11 21.19
CA SER A 518 22.05 11.24 20.27
C SER A 518 21.60 11.37 18.82
N ILE A 519 20.62 10.56 18.40
CA ILE A 519 20.06 10.62 17.05
C ILE A 519 19.41 11.98 16.79
N ALA A 520 18.55 12.46 17.70
CA ALA A 520 17.84 13.72 17.50
C ALA A 520 18.76 14.95 17.49
N ASN A 521 19.89 14.91 18.20
CA ASN A 521 20.90 15.97 18.11
C ASN A 521 21.79 15.89 16.87
N GLY A 522 22.03 14.67 16.36
CA GLY A 522 22.99 14.43 15.28
C GLY A 522 22.39 14.32 13.88
N SER A 523 21.07 14.19 13.77
CA SER A 523 20.37 13.92 12.52
C SER A 523 19.45 15.07 12.12
N ALA A 524 19.54 15.50 10.87
CA ALA A 524 18.58 16.44 10.27
C ALA A 524 17.23 15.78 9.89
N PHE A 525 17.08 14.48 10.15
CA PHE A 525 15.96 13.65 9.68
C PHE A 525 15.13 13.04 10.81
N ALA A 526 15.47 13.33 12.07
CA ALA A 526 14.80 12.76 13.22
C ALA A 526 14.78 13.77 14.37
N GLU A 527 13.61 13.97 14.96
CA GLU A 527 13.42 14.74 16.19
C GLU A 527 12.99 13.80 17.32
N LEU A 528 13.18 14.24 18.57
CA LEU A 528 12.77 13.49 19.74
C LEU A 528 11.68 14.24 20.51
N ILE A 529 10.52 13.61 20.62
CA ILE A 529 9.46 14.05 21.52
C ILE A 529 9.40 13.15 22.76
N VAL A 530 9.12 13.74 23.90
CA VAL A 530 8.86 13.03 25.16
C VAL A 530 7.44 13.33 25.59
N LYS A 531 6.69 12.30 25.98
CA LYS A 531 5.36 12.45 26.58
C LYS A 531 5.38 11.86 27.97
N GLY A 532 4.81 12.56 28.94
CA GLY A 532 4.82 12.14 30.33
C GLY A 532 3.76 12.87 31.16
N ARG A 533 3.70 12.56 32.46
CA ARG A 533 2.89 13.33 33.40
C ARG A 533 3.79 14.22 34.24
N VAL A 534 3.47 15.51 34.28
CA VAL A 534 4.09 16.50 35.18
C VAL A 534 2.97 17.11 36.00
N ASP A 535 3.09 17.03 37.32
CA ASP A 535 2.05 17.42 38.29
C ASP A 535 0.69 16.77 38.00
N GLY A 536 0.71 15.49 37.63
CA GLY A 536 -0.47 14.70 37.30
C GLY A 536 -1.07 14.99 35.91
N GLN A 537 -0.62 16.02 35.20
CA GLN A 537 -1.11 16.41 33.88
C GLN A 537 -0.28 15.81 32.76
N ALA A 538 -0.93 15.34 31.68
CA ALA A 538 -0.22 14.90 30.49
C ALA A 538 0.46 16.09 29.80
N ARG A 539 1.76 15.95 29.53
CA ARG A 539 2.59 16.94 28.85
C ARG A 539 3.39 16.27 27.73
N GLY A 540 3.64 17.03 26.67
CA GLY A 540 4.58 16.69 25.61
C GLY A 540 5.74 17.68 25.67
N TYR A 541 6.92 17.25 25.22
CA TYR A 541 8.09 18.10 25.07
C TYR A 541 8.85 17.71 23.81
N LEU A 542 9.45 18.68 23.13
CA LEU A 542 10.35 18.49 22.00
C LEU A 542 11.80 18.73 22.46
N LEU A 543 12.72 17.85 22.09
CA LEU A 543 14.15 18.08 22.30
C LEU A 543 14.63 19.22 21.40
N VAL A 544 15.27 20.25 21.96
CA VAL A 544 15.76 21.42 21.22
C VAL A 544 17.27 21.32 20.98
N SER A 545 18.06 20.98 22.02
CA SER A 545 19.50 20.73 21.88
C SER A 545 20.07 20.02 23.10
N GLY A 546 21.10 19.19 22.90
CA GLY A 546 21.74 18.42 23.96
C GLY A 546 20.72 17.55 24.70
N THR A 547 20.39 17.91 25.94
CA THR A 547 19.36 17.27 26.76
C THR A 547 18.22 18.22 27.15
N ALA A 548 18.17 19.40 26.52
CA ALA A 548 17.16 20.43 26.80
C ALA A 548 15.88 20.17 26.00
N PHE A 549 14.77 20.13 26.73
CA PHE A 549 13.42 19.91 26.19
C PHE A 549 12.55 21.16 26.36
N GLN A 550 11.76 21.48 25.34
CA GLN A 550 10.77 22.56 25.35
C GLN A 550 9.37 21.97 25.33
N ALA A 551 8.48 22.51 26.19
CA ALA A 551 7.09 22.07 26.30
C ALA A 551 6.21 22.49 25.12
#